data_AF-A0A954XQZ5-F1
#
_entry.id   AF-A0A954XQZ5-F1
#
_cell.length_a   1.000
_cell.length_b   1.000
_cell.length_c   1.000
_cell.angle_alpha   90.00
_cell.angle_beta   90.00
_cell.angle_gamma   90.00
#
_symmetry.space_group_name_H-M   'P 1'
#
loop_
_entity.id
_entity.type
_entity.pdbx_description
1 polymer ?
#
loop_
_entity_poly.entity_id
_entity_poly.type
_entity_poly.pdbx_seq_one_letter_code
_entity_poly.pdbx_strand_id
1 'polypeptide(L)'
;MFAIATDEHVLYVFRTEADAIDYCEGPDVESGVWQFFDHAGTPLEAVFSEPVKRSALSVTHGRYALRPAPGVSLIERLAEVQAVEGFGVVRSVDDVHRLLTTH
;
A
#
# COMPACT_ATOMS: atom_id res chain seq x y z
N MET A 1 5.87 5.67 -3.63
CA MET A 1 4.55 5.17 -3.23
C MET A 1 4.78 3.98 -2.34
N PHE A 2 4.00 3.81 -1.28
CA PHE A 2 4.20 2.70 -0.34
C PHE A 2 2.91 1.93 -0.12
N ALA A 3 3.02 0.62 0.12
CA ALA A 3 1.92 -0.18 0.66
C ALA A 3 2.44 -1.18 1.69
N ILE A 4 1.72 -1.37 2.80
CA ILE A 4 2.01 -2.43 3.78
C ILE A 4 1.04 -3.58 3.53
N ALA A 5 1.57 -4.78 3.35
CA ALA A 5 0.82 -6.03 3.50
C ALA A 5 0.71 -6.32 4.99
N THR A 6 -0.49 -6.17 5.55
CA THR A 6 -0.71 -6.23 7.01
C THR A 6 -0.65 -7.64 7.59
N ASP A 7 -0.88 -8.66 6.77
CA ASP A 7 -0.74 -10.07 7.09
C ASP A 7 0.72 -10.51 7.13
N GLU A 8 1.53 -10.06 6.16
CA GLU A 8 2.94 -10.40 6.05
C GLU A 8 3.86 -9.46 6.84
N HIS A 9 3.36 -8.29 7.26
CA HIS A 9 4.15 -7.22 7.87
C HIS A 9 5.29 -6.73 6.95
N VAL A 10 5.07 -6.75 5.64
CA VAL A 10 6.03 -6.33 4.61
C VAL A 10 5.62 -4.99 4.05
N LEU A 11 6.57 -4.06 3.98
CA LEU A 11 6.41 -2.78 3.31
C LEU A 11 6.93 -2.87 1.88
N TYR A 12 6.04 -2.66 0.92
CA TYR A 12 6.35 -2.60 -0.50
C TYR A 12 6.54 -1.16 -0.96
N VAL A 13 7.62 -0.90 -1.70
CA VAL A 13 7.98 0.39 -2.28
C VAL A 13 7.77 0.37 -3.78
N PHE A 14 6.80 1.15 -4.26
CA PHE A 14 6.45 1.26 -5.66
C PHE A 14 6.92 2.59 -6.27
N ARG A 15 7.28 2.54 -7.55
CA ARG A 15 7.71 3.72 -8.31
C ARG A 15 6.52 4.64 -8.61
N THR A 16 5.38 4.08 -9.00
CA THR A 16 4.17 4.84 -9.32
C THR A 16 2.94 4.31 -8.58
N GLU A 17 1.87 5.10 -8.56
CA GLU A 17 0.56 4.64 -8.09
C GLU A 17 0.03 3.48 -8.93
N ALA A 18 0.24 3.52 -10.25
CA ALA A 18 -0.16 2.44 -11.15
C ALA A 18 0.51 1.11 -10.82
N ASP A 19 1.82 1.12 -10.55
CA ASP A 19 2.55 -0.10 -10.15
C ASP A 19 1.98 -0.70 -8.84
N ALA A 20 1.59 0.15 -7.89
CA ALA A 20 0.98 -0.31 -6.64
C ALA A 20 -0.41 -0.91 -6.88
N ILE A 21 -1.23 -0.29 -7.75
CA ILE A 21 -2.57 -0.78 -8.10
C ILE A 21 -2.50 -2.09 -8.89
N ASP A 22 -1.54 -2.23 -9.79
CA ASP A 22 -1.35 -3.46 -10.58
C ASP A 22 -0.86 -4.63 -9.72
N TYR A 23 -0.10 -4.35 -8.65
CA TYR A 23 0.41 -5.37 -7.73
C TYR A 23 -0.60 -5.76 -6.64
N CYS A 24 -1.30 -4.80 -6.06
CA CYS A 24 -2.20 -5.04 -4.92
C CYS A 24 -3.59 -5.45 -5.42
N GLU A 25 -3.89 -6.75 -5.38
CA GLU A 25 -5.14 -7.25 -5.96
C GLU A 25 -6.38 -6.68 -5.25
N GLY A 26 -7.35 -6.22 -6.04
CA GLY A 26 -8.55 -5.58 -5.51
C GLY A 26 -9.35 -6.38 -4.45
N PRO A 27 -9.48 -7.72 -4.51
CA PRO A 27 -10.12 -8.48 -3.45
C PRO A 27 -9.41 -8.35 -2.09
N ASP A 28 -8.08 -8.31 -2.08
CA ASP A 28 -7.27 -8.16 -0.87
C ASP A 28 -7.35 -6.73 -0.36
N VAL A 29 -7.33 -5.76 -1.27
CA VAL A 29 -7.53 -4.33 -0.96
C VAL A 29 -8.90 -4.10 -0.33
N GLU A 30 -9.96 -4.66 -0.89
CA GLU A 30 -11.31 -4.56 -0.34
C GLU A 30 -11.42 -5.21 1.05
N SER A 31 -10.65 -6.27 1.30
CA SER A 31 -10.61 -6.96 2.59
C SER A 31 -9.73 -6.28 3.65
N GLY A 32 -9.02 -5.21 3.28
CA GLY A 32 -8.17 -4.44 4.18
C GLY A 32 -6.78 -5.03 4.44
N VAL A 33 -6.32 -5.98 3.63
CA VAL A 33 -4.97 -6.55 3.72
C VAL A 33 -3.90 -5.49 3.43
N TRP A 34 -4.23 -4.51 2.59
CA TRP A 34 -3.31 -3.45 2.16
C TRP A 34 -3.57 -2.11 2.86
N GLN A 35 -2.50 -1.49 3.38
CA GLN A 35 -2.49 -0.08 3.81
C GLN A 35 -1.63 0.74 2.85
N PHE A 36 -2.17 1.82 2.27
CA PHE A 36 -1.47 2.63 1.25
C PHE A 36 -0.98 3.97 1.79
N PHE A 37 0.16 4.43 1.29
CA PHE A 37 0.73 5.74 1.62
C PHE A 37 1.39 6.41 0.42
N ASP A 38 1.29 7.73 0.35
CA ASP A 38 1.98 8.53 -0.68
C ASP A 38 3.50 8.60 -0.43
N HIS A 39 4.22 9.34 -1.28
CA HIS A 39 5.67 9.48 -1.18
C HIS A 39 6.15 10.23 0.08
N ALA A 40 5.28 10.98 0.75
CA ALA A 40 5.55 11.65 2.02
C ALA A 40 5.12 10.79 3.23
N GLY A 41 4.62 9.58 3.01
CA GLY A 41 4.11 8.71 4.07
C GLY A 41 2.73 9.10 4.57
N THR A 42 1.99 9.93 3.82
CA THR A 42 0.61 10.32 4.14
C THR A 42 -0.33 9.15 3.79
N PRO A 43 -1.28 8.79 4.67
CA PRO A 43 -2.20 7.69 4.40
C PRO A 43 -3.12 7.96 3.21
N LEU A 44 -3.38 6.88 2.46
CA LEU A 44 -4.28 6.85 1.32
C LEU A 44 -5.33 5.75 1.52
N GLU A 45 -6.54 5.97 1.01
CA GLU A 45 -7.59 4.95 0.92
C GLU A 45 -7.80 4.51 -0.52
N ALA A 46 -8.23 3.26 -0.70
CA ALA A 46 -8.67 2.73 -1.98
C ALA A 46 -10.17 3.01 -2.19
N VAL A 47 -10.47 3.85 -3.18
CA VAL A 47 -11.85 4.17 -3.56
C VAL A 47 -12.21 3.40 -4.82
N PHE A 48 -13.10 2.41 -4.67
CA PHE A 48 -13.57 1.58 -5.78
C PHE A 48 -14.57 2.32 -6.65
N SER A 49 -14.26 2.44 -7.95
CA SER A 49 -15.21 2.88 -8.97
C SER A 49 -16.01 1.70 -9.55
N GLU A 50 -15.42 0.51 -9.53
CA GLU A 50 -16.08 -0.75 -9.87
C GLU A 50 -15.84 -1.75 -8.74
N PRO A 51 -16.89 -2.29 -8.08
CA PRO A 51 -16.71 -3.16 -6.92
C PRO A 51 -16.12 -4.52 -7.31
N VAL A 52 -15.46 -5.17 -6.35
CA VAL A 52 -15.09 -6.58 -6.44
C VAL A 52 -16.38 -7.42 -6.43
N LYS A 53 -16.58 -8.26 -7.44
CA LYS A 53 -17.73 -9.16 -7.51
C LYS A 53 -17.25 -10.58 -7.26
N ARG A 54 -17.86 -11.22 -6.25
CA ARG A 54 -17.65 -12.64 -5.94
C ARG A 54 -18.89 -13.41 -6.38
N SER A 55 -18.71 -14.39 -7.26
CA SER A 55 -19.75 -15.33 -7.69
C SER A 55 -19.27 -16.77 -7.51
N ALA A 56 -20.16 -17.75 -7.66
CA ALA A 56 -19.81 -19.16 -7.52
C ALA A 56 -18.77 -19.65 -8.56
N LEU A 57 -18.56 -18.93 -9.66
CA LEU A 57 -17.70 -19.34 -10.78
C LEU A 57 -16.57 -18.35 -11.09
N SER A 58 -16.57 -17.15 -10.52
CA SER A 58 -15.55 -16.13 -10.79
C SER A 58 -15.47 -15.06 -9.71
N VAL A 59 -14.28 -14.51 -9.53
CA VAL A 59 -14.02 -13.27 -8.77
C VAL A 59 -13.49 -12.22 -9.74
N THR A 60 -14.02 -11.00 -9.70
CA THR A 60 -13.46 -9.86 -10.44
C THR A 60 -12.65 -8.98 -9.52
N HIS A 61 -11.52 -8.45 -9.98
CA HIS A 61 -10.66 -7.61 -9.14
C HIS A 61 -11.25 -6.21 -8.86
N GLY A 62 -12.32 -5.80 -9.55
CA GLY A 62 -12.84 -4.44 -9.45
C GLY A 62 -11.86 -3.42 -10.02
N ARG A 63 -12.14 -2.14 -9.80
CA ARG A 63 -11.26 -1.02 -10.17
C ARG A 63 -11.32 0.02 -9.07
N TYR A 64 -10.15 0.47 -8.61
CA TYR A 64 -10.04 1.50 -7.59
C TYR A 64 -8.97 2.52 -7.95
N ALA A 65 -9.02 3.65 -7.26
CA ALA A 65 -7.97 4.68 -7.27
C ALA A 65 -7.59 5.01 -5.83
N LEU A 66 -6.35 5.47 -5.64
CA LEU A 66 -5.87 5.85 -4.32
C LEU A 66 -6.13 7.35 -4.08
N ARG A 67 -6.64 7.67 -2.89
CA ARG A 67 -7.04 9.03 -2.54
C ARG A 67 -6.54 9.39 -1.13
N PRO A 68 -6.18 10.67 -0.88
CA PRO A 68 -5.83 11.12 0.46
C PRO A 68 -6.94 10.79 1.45
N ALA A 69 -6.55 10.19 2.58
CA ALA A 69 -7.45 9.82 3.66
C ALA A 69 -6.88 10.29 4.99
N PRO A 70 -7.71 10.55 6.02
CA PRO A 70 -7.22 10.68 7.38
C PRO A 70 -6.68 9.34 7.87
N GLY A 71 -5.67 9.34 8.73
CA GLY A 71 -5.13 8.11 9.30
C GLY A 71 -3.79 8.28 9.99
N VAL A 72 -3.22 7.15 10.39
CA VAL A 72 -1.86 7.05 10.94
C VAL A 72 -0.86 7.12 9.79
N SER A 73 0.22 7.88 9.97
CA SER A 73 1.25 8.04 8.94
C SER A 73 2.15 6.82 8.82
N LEU A 74 2.83 6.66 7.67
CA LEU A 74 3.73 5.53 7.44
C LEU A 74 4.83 5.45 8.51
N ILE A 75 5.41 6.58 8.91
CA ILE A 75 6.49 6.61 9.91
C ILE A 75 6.08 5.98 11.24
N GLU A 76 4.83 6.17 11.66
CA GLU A 76 4.27 5.57 12.87
C GLU A 76 4.02 4.06 12.72
N ARG A 77 3.81 3.58 11.49
CA ARG A 77 3.60 2.16 11.19
C ARG A 77 4.89 1.37 11.00
N LEU A 78 6.04 2.04 10.81
CA LEU A 78 7.32 1.37 10.56
C LEU A 78 7.76 0.40 11.66
N ALA A 79 7.32 0.61 12.90
CA ALA A 79 7.60 -0.30 14.01
C ALA A 79 6.97 -1.70 13.85
N GLU A 80 5.94 -1.82 13.00
CA GLU A 80 5.25 -3.07 12.73
C GLU A 80 5.80 -3.78 11.48
N VAL A 81 6.67 -3.12 10.71
CA VAL A 81 7.24 -3.65 9.47
C VAL A 81 8.43 -4.55 9.78
N GLN A 82 8.38 -5.79 9.28
CA GLN A 82 9.44 -6.79 9.45
C GLN A 82 10.41 -6.85 8.27
N ALA A 83 9.95 -6.50 7.07
CA ALA A 83 10.77 -6.47 5.87
C ALA A 83 10.33 -5.35 4.92
N VAL A 84 11.27 -4.92 4.07
CA VAL A 84 11.01 -3.95 3.01
C VAL A 84 11.33 -4.59 1.67
N GLU A 85 10.36 -4.57 0.77
CA GLU A 85 10.50 -5.00 -0.61
C GLU A 85 10.24 -3.85 -1.56
N GLY A 86 10.79 -3.92 -2.77
CA GLY A 86 10.43 -3.01 -3.84
C GLY A 86 11.61 -2.36 -4.55
N PHE A 87 11.33 -1.19 -5.14
CA PHE A 87 12.14 -0.65 -6.21
C PHE A 87 13.31 0.23 -5.70
N GLY A 88 14.54 -0.09 -6.14
CA GLY A 88 15.69 0.81 -6.08
C GLY A 88 16.62 0.62 -4.87
N VAL A 89 16.96 1.73 -4.21
CA VAL A 89 17.94 1.78 -3.10
C VAL A 89 17.31 1.63 -1.72
N VAL A 90 15.99 1.75 -1.62
CA VAL A 90 15.25 1.60 -0.36
C VAL A 90 15.08 0.10 -0.10
N ARG A 91 15.83 -0.44 0.85
CA ARG A 91 15.87 -1.90 1.13
C ARG A 91 15.68 -2.27 2.59
N SER A 92 15.45 -1.27 3.43
CA SER A 92 15.33 -1.45 4.88
C SER A 92 14.36 -0.43 5.46
N VAL A 93 13.84 -0.74 6.65
CA VAL A 93 13.02 0.19 7.44
C VAL A 93 13.77 1.49 7.71
N ASP A 94 15.08 1.41 7.98
CA ASP A 94 15.94 2.58 8.22
C ASP A 94 16.04 3.49 6.99
N ASP A 95 16.10 2.93 5.77
CA ASP A 95 16.12 3.73 4.55
C ASP A 95 14.80 4.48 4.35
N VAL A 96 13.67 3.81 4.64
CA VAL A 96 12.33 4.44 4.57
C VAL A 96 12.20 5.52 5.63
N HIS A 97 12.60 5.24 6.87
CA HIS A 97 12.57 6.24 7.95
C HIS A 97 13.39 7.48 7.59
N ARG A 98 14.61 7.29 7.06
CA ARG A 98 15.45 8.41 6.59
C ARG A 98 14.77 9.19 5.48
N LEU A 99 14.18 8.50 4.50
CA LEU A 99 13.48 9.14 3.38
C LEU A 99 12.32 10.03 3.86
N LEU A 100 11.54 9.57 4.85
CA LEU A 100 10.39 10.29 5.38
C LEU A 100 10.75 11.46 6.32
N THR A 101 11.98 11.50 6.84
CA THR A 101 12.42 12.52 7.82
C THR A 101 13.35 13.57 7.25
N THR A 102 13.74 13.48 5.97
CA THR A 102 14.69 14.41 5.33
C THR A 102 13.97 15.63 4.73
N HIS A 103 13.11 16.31 5.49
CA HIS A 103 12.42 17.53 5.07
C HIS A 103 12.95 18.78 5.77
#